data_AF-E0VR68-F1
#
_entry.id   AF-E0VR68-F1
#
_cell.length_a   1.000
_cell.length_b   1.000
_cell.length_c   1.000
_cell.angle_alpha   90.00
_cell.angle_beta   90.00
_cell.angle_gamma   90.00
#
_symmetry.space_group_name_H-M   'P 1'
#
loop_
_entity.id
_entity.type
_entity.pdbx_description
1 polymer ?
#
loop_
_entity_poly.entity_id
_entity_poly.type
_entity_poly.pdbx_seq_one_letter_code
_entity_poly.pdbx_strand_id
1 'polypeptide(L)'
;MEFLSKRLIDKITEKLPCVVRNGDPNSTYPGCVNLSFAYVEGESLLMAMKDVALSSGSACTSASLEPSYVLRAIGADEDLAHSSIRFGLGRFTTIEEVDYTAEKCIKHVQRLREMRFDRIHIVKIERRYDHDWMEFLSKRLIDKITEKLPCVVRNGDPNSTYPGCVNLSFAYVEGESLLMAMKDVALSSGSACTSASLEPSYVLRAIGADEDLAHSSIRFGLGRFTTIEEVDYTAEKCIKHVQRLREMSPLWEMYQEGIDLKSIKWTQH
;
A
#
# COMPACT_ATOMS: atom_id res chain seq x y z
N MET A 1 -32.14 -32.76 -10.83
CA MET A 1 -30.90 -31.98 -10.71
C MET A 1 -31.10 -30.54 -11.16
N GLU A 2 -31.52 -30.27 -12.41
CA GLU A 2 -31.79 -28.90 -12.90
C GLU A 2 -32.76 -28.10 -12.04
N PHE A 3 -33.83 -28.74 -11.56
CA PHE A 3 -34.76 -28.10 -10.63
C PHE A 3 -34.09 -27.63 -9.32
N LEU A 4 -33.21 -28.46 -8.76
CA LEU A 4 -32.53 -28.18 -7.49
C LEU A 4 -31.47 -27.07 -7.67
N SER A 5 -30.71 -27.09 -8.77
CA SER A 5 -29.75 -26.05 -9.07
C SER A 5 -30.42 -24.71 -9.32
N LYS A 6 -31.51 -24.69 -10.09
CA LYS A 6 -32.31 -23.48 -10.31
C LYS A 6 -32.86 -22.93 -8.99
N ARG A 7 -33.45 -23.79 -8.15
CA ARG A 7 -33.97 -23.40 -6.82
C ARG A 7 -32.90 -22.77 -5.93
N LEU A 8 -31.70 -23.35 -5.89
CA LEU A 8 -30.57 -22.82 -5.12
C LEU A 8 -30.17 -21.42 -5.61
N ILE A 9 -30.01 -21.25 -6.93
CA ILE A 9 -29.62 -19.97 -7.55
C ILE A 9 -30.69 -18.91 -7.29
N ASP A 10 -31.95 -19.22 -7.56
CA ASP A 10 -33.07 -18.28 -7.42
C ASP A 10 -33.17 -17.80 -5.96
N LYS A 11 -33.14 -18.70 -4.98
CA LYS A 11 -33.20 -18.33 -3.55
C LYS A 11 -32.05 -17.43 -3.11
N ILE A 12 -30.83 -17.71 -3.57
CA ILE A 12 -29.64 -16.93 -3.22
C ILE A 12 -29.71 -15.55 -3.88
N THR A 13 -29.96 -15.50 -5.19
CA THR A 13 -29.95 -14.26 -5.98
C THR A 13 -31.13 -13.32 -5.67
N GLU A 14 -32.28 -13.85 -5.25
CA GLU A 14 -33.43 -13.05 -4.82
C GLU A 14 -33.15 -12.27 -3.53
N LYS A 15 -32.37 -12.86 -2.61
CA LYS A 15 -32.10 -12.29 -1.28
C LYS A 15 -30.73 -11.61 -1.15
N LEU A 16 -29.80 -11.90 -2.06
CA LEU A 16 -28.45 -11.32 -2.06
C LEU A 16 -28.19 -10.53 -3.35
N PRO A 17 -27.96 -9.22 -3.26
CA PRO A 17 -27.50 -8.45 -4.41
C PRO A 17 -26.05 -8.82 -4.75
N CYS A 18 -25.65 -8.53 -5.99
CA CYS A 18 -24.26 -8.68 -6.46
C CYS A 18 -23.71 -10.12 -6.31
N VAL A 19 -24.52 -11.10 -6.71
CA VAL A 19 -24.11 -12.51 -6.87
C VAL A 19 -24.03 -12.80 -8.36
N VAL A 20 -22.90 -13.36 -8.80
CA VAL A 20 -22.65 -13.68 -10.21
C VAL A 20 -22.63 -15.19 -10.38
N ARG A 21 -23.42 -15.72 -11.32
CA ARG A 21 -23.31 -17.13 -11.72
C ARG A 21 -22.16 -17.26 -12.71
N ASN A 22 -21.20 -18.12 -12.39
CA ASN A 22 -20.06 -18.41 -13.25
C ASN A 22 -20.36 -19.55 -14.21
N GLY A 23 -19.95 -19.40 -15.47
CA GLY A 23 -20.15 -20.38 -16.54
C GLY A 23 -21.44 -20.17 -17.34
N ASP A 24 -21.52 -20.80 -18.51
CA ASP A 24 -22.65 -20.67 -19.43
C ASP A 24 -23.93 -21.34 -18.84
N PRO A 25 -25.04 -20.61 -18.68
CA PRO A 25 -26.31 -21.15 -18.23
C PRO A 25 -26.84 -22.33 -19.04
N ASN A 26 -26.51 -22.38 -20.34
CA ASN A 26 -27.02 -23.38 -21.29
C ASN A 26 -26.07 -24.58 -21.50
N SER A 27 -24.81 -24.47 -21.05
CA SER A 27 -23.75 -25.46 -21.30
C SER A 27 -23.05 -25.89 -20.00
N THR A 28 -23.80 -26.04 -18.90
CA THR A 28 -23.26 -26.42 -17.58
C THR A 28 -23.89 -27.71 -17.05
N TYR A 29 -23.08 -28.52 -16.33
CA TYR A 29 -23.58 -29.71 -15.66
C TYR A 29 -24.56 -29.32 -14.53
N PRO A 30 -25.82 -29.80 -14.53
CA PRO A 30 -26.84 -29.36 -13.58
C PRO A 30 -26.54 -29.63 -12.11
N GLY A 31 -25.63 -30.56 -11.81
CA GLY A 31 -25.20 -30.87 -10.44
C GLY A 31 -24.06 -29.99 -9.92
N CYS A 32 -23.59 -29.01 -10.69
CA CYS A 32 -22.52 -28.10 -10.27
C CYS A 32 -22.97 -26.65 -10.45
N VAL A 33 -23.23 -25.96 -9.35
CA VAL A 33 -23.57 -24.54 -9.35
C VAL A 33 -22.35 -23.76 -8.85
N ASN A 34 -21.87 -22.79 -9.63
CA ASN A 34 -20.75 -21.94 -9.22
C ASN A 34 -21.20 -20.47 -9.14
N LEU A 35 -21.12 -19.89 -7.94
CA LEU A 35 -21.54 -18.51 -7.66
C LEU A 35 -20.39 -17.72 -7.07
N SER A 36 -20.16 -16.51 -7.58
CA SER A 36 -19.27 -15.51 -6.97
C SER A 36 -20.06 -14.49 -6.15
N PHE A 37 -19.58 -14.21 -4.95
CA PHE A 37 -20.24 -13.30 -4.00
C PHE A 37 -19.42 -12.03 -3.84
N ALA A 38 -19.83 -10.93 -4.47
CA ALA A 38 -19.11 -9.67 -4.35
C ALA A 38 -18.97 -9.25 -2.87
N TYR A 39 -17.82 -8.66 -2.54
CA TYR A 39 -17.47 -8.18 -1.21
C TYR A 39 -17.30 -9.26 -0.12
N VAL A 40 -17.21 -10.54 -0.49
CA VAL A 40 -16.97 -11.66 0.44
C VAL A 40 -15.76 -12.47 -0.03
N GLU A 41 -14.86 -12.81 0.88
CA GLU A 41 -13.77 -13.75 0.58
C GLU A 41 -14.30 -15.19 0.62
N GLY A 42 -14.00 -15.98 -0.42
CA GLY A 42 -14.49 -17.36 -0.56
C GLY A 42 -14.09 -18.26 0.60
N GLU A 43 -12.85 -18.15 1.09
CA GLU A 43 -12.37 -18.94 2.23
C GLU A 43 -13.17 -18.65 3.51
N SER A 44 -13.44 -17.38 3.80
CA SER A 44 -14.24 -16.96 4.96
C SER A 44 -15.65 -17.54 4.91
N LEU A 45 -16.27 -17.56 3.72
CA LEU A 45 -17.59 -18.15 3.53
C LEU A 45 -17.56 -19.69 3.66
N LEU A 46 -16.55 -20.34 3.10
CA LEU A 46 -16.35 -21.79 3.22
C LEU A 46 -16.13 -22.22 4.68
N MET A 47 -15.33 -21.47 5.44
CA MET A 47 -15.15 -21.70 6.89
C MET A 47 -16.43 -21.45 7.70
N ALA A 48 -17.34 -20.60 7.23
CA ALA A 48 -18.62 -20.36 7.89
C ALA A 48 -19.65 -21.46 7.60
N MET A 49 -19.48 -22.22 6.52
CA MET A 49 -20.40 -23.24 6.02
C MET A 49 -19.84 -24.67 6.15
N LYS A 50 -19.14 -24.98 7.26
CA LYS A 50 -18.43 -26.28 7.46
C LYS A 50 -19.31 -27.53 7.45
N ASP A 51 -20.60 -27.38 7.65
CA ASP A 51 -21.61 -28.44 7.66
C ASP A 51 -22.30 -28.64 6.30
N VAL A 52 -21.90 -27.86 5.28
CA VAL A 52 -22.32 -28.05 3.90
C VAL A 52 -21.10 -28.36 3.05
N ALA A 53 -21.18 -29.41 2.23
CA ALA A 53 -20.09 -29.80 1.34
C ALA A 53 -19.95 -28.80 0.17
N LEU A 54 -19.12 -27.78 0.37
CA LEU A 54 -18.82 -26.72 -0.60
C LEU A 54 -17.34 -26.73 -0.98
N SER A 55 -17.02 -26.14 -2.13
CA SER A 55 -15.62 -25.94 -2.55
C SER A 55 -15.42 -24.53 -3.09
N SER A 56 -14.23 -23.96 -2.85
CA SER A 56 -13.80 -22.71 -3.49
C SER A 56 -13.14 -23.02 -4.84
N GLY A 57 -13.50 -22.28 -5.89
CA GLY A 57 -12.78 -22.30 -7.17
C GLY A 57 -12.78 -23.63 -7.97
N SER A 58 -11.76 -23.79 -8.83
CA SER A 58 -11.70 -24.81 -9.90
C SER A 58 -11.31 -26.21 -9.47
N ALA A 59 -10.63 -26.41 -8.35
CA ALA A 59 -10.29 -27.72 -7.83
C ALA A 59 -9.91 -27.59 -6.37
N CYS A 60 -10.08 -28.69 -5.63
CA CYS A 60 -9.46 -28.95 -4.33
C CYS A 60 -8.14 -28.18 -4.20
N THR A 61 -8.07 -27.20 -3.31
CA THR A 61 -6.84 -26.47 -3.01
C THR A 61 -6.67 -26.53 -1.50
N SER A 62 -5.64 -27.19 -0.94
CA SER A 62 -4.20 -27.03 -1.21
C SER A 62 -3.76 -25.58 -1.07
N ALA A 63 -4.02 -24.96 0.10
CA ALA A 63 -3.26 -23.87 0.73
C ALA A 63 -2.69 -22.70 -0.12
N SER A 64 -3.14 -22.49 -1.36
CA SER A 64 -2.62 -21.47 -2.27
C SER A 64 -3.61 -20.32 -2.38
N LEU A 65 -3.15 -19.11 -2.07
CA LEU A 65 -3.87 -17.84 -2.16
C LEU A 65 -4.16 -17.38 -3.60
N GLU A 66 -3.90 -18.20 -4.62
CA GLU A 66 -4.03 -17.78 -6.01
C GLU A 66 -5.46 -17.98 -6.56
N PRO A 67 -5.99 -17.02 -7.33
CA PRO A 67 -7.33 -17.11 -7.91
C PRO A 67 -7.43 -18.23 -8.95
N SER A 68 -8.64 -18.76 -9.15
CA SER A 68 -8.88 -19.80 -10.16
C SER A 68 -8.44 -19.34 -11.55
N TYR A 69 -7.43 -20.03 -12.11
CA TYR A 69 -6.95 -19.84 -13.48
C TYR A 69 -8.08 -19.96 -14.52
N VAL A 70 -9.08 -20.81 -14.26
CA VAL A 70 -10.25 -20.98 -15.13
C VAL A 70 -11.17 -19.76 -15.08
N LEU A 71 -11.42 -19.19 -13.89
CA LEU A 71 -12.23 -17.97 -13.75
C LEU A 71 -11.56 -16.77 -14.43
N ARG A 72 -10.23 -16.65 -14.30
CA ARG A 72 -9.46 -15.64 -15.02
C ARG A 72 -9.54 -15.80 -16.53
N ALA A 73 -9.46 -17.04 -17.03
CA ALA A 73 -9.54 -17.33 -18.47
C ALA A 73 -10.91 -17.02 -19.08
N ILE A 74 -12.00 -17.12 -18.30
CA ILE A 74 -13.35 -16.71 -18.75
C ILE A 74 -13.65 -15.23 -18.51
N GLY A 75 -12.65 -14.43 -18.12
CA GLY A 75 -12.76 -12.98 -17.95
C GLY A 75 -13.43 -12.53 -16.64
N ALA A 76 -13.48 -13.39 -15.62
CA ALA A 76 -13.93 -12.97 -14.30
C ALA A 76 -12.89 -12.02 -13.68
N ASP A 77 -13.38 -10.93 -13.09
CA ASP A 77 -12.57 -10.01 -12.28
C ASP A 77 -11.87 -10.76 -11.14
N GLU A 78 -10.68 -10.30 -10.74
CA GLU A 78 -9.84 -11.00 -9.76
C GLU A 78 -10.55 -11.12 -8.40
N ASP A 79 -11.27 -10.08 -7.97
CA ASP A 79 -12.06 -10.11 -6.74
C ASP A 79 -13.24 -11.11 -6.83
N LEU A 80 -13.83 -11.26 -8.01
CA LEU A 80 -14.89 -12.25 -8.26
C LEU A 80 -14.35 -13.67 -8.31
N ALA A 81 -13.11 -13.86 -8.76
CA ALA A 81 -12.46 -15.17 -8.79
C ALA A 81 -12.15 -15.68 -7.36
N HIS A 82 -11.73 -14.80 -6.45
CA HIS A 82 -11.49 -15.12 -5.03
C HIS A 82 -12.76 -15.34 -4.21
N SER A 83 -13.91 -14.89 -4.71
CA SER A 83 -15.20 -14.99 -4.03
C SER A 83 -16.12 -16.10 -4.57
N SER A 84 -15.57 -16.97 -5.43
CA SER A 84 -16.33 -18.05 -6.08
C SER A 84 -16.47 -19.30 -5.20
N ILE A 85 -17.71 -19.71 -4.95
CA ILE A 85 -18.08 -20.96 -4.29
C ILE A 85 -18.84 -21.87 -5.24
N ARG A 86 -18.41 -23.13 -5.29
CA ARG A 86 -19.04 -24.22 -6.00
C ARG A 86 -19.87 -25.08 -5.04
N PHE A 87 -21.15 -25.20 -5.37
CA PHE A 87 -22.14 -26.05 -4.74
C PHE A 87 -22.30 -27.32 -5.57
N GLY A 88 -21.94 -28.47 -4.98
CA GLY A 88 -22.15 -29.79 -5.57
C GLY A 88 -23.51 -30.34 -5.18
N LEU A 89 -24.32 -30.70 -6.17
CA LEU A 89 -25.60 -31.37 -6.00
C LEU A 89 -25.47 -32.79 -6.57
N GLY A 90 -25.83 -33.79 -5.77
CA GLY A 90 -25.78 -35.21 -6.12
C GLY A 90 -27.15 -35.84 -6.31
N ARG A 91 -27.17 -37.12 -6.68
CA ARG A 91 -28.41 -37.91 -6.88
C ARG A 91 -29.31 -37.97 -5.63
N PHE A 92 -28.72 -37.85 -4.45
CA PHE A 92 -29.41 -37.95 -3.17
C PHE A 92 -29.71 -36.59 -2.52
N THR A 93 -29.35 -35.49 -3.19
CA THR A 93 -29.60 -34.15 -2.63
C THR A 93 -31.09 -33.85 -2.59
N THR A 94 -31.59 -33.42 -1.43
CA THR A 94 -33.03 -33.11 -1.24
C THR A 94 -33.33 -31.62 -1.37
N ILE A 95 -34.63 -31.29 -1.44
CA ILE A 95 -35.07 -29.89 -1.50
C ILE A 95 -34.77 -29.18 -0.17
N GLU A 96 -34.94 -29.87 0.95
CA GLU A 96 -34.68 -29.36 2.30
C GLU A 96 -33.19 -29.03 2.48
N GLU A 97 -32.29 -29.88 1.98
CA GLU A 97 -30.84 -29.63 2.02
C GLU A 97 -30.44 -28.41 1.17
N VAL A 98 -31.06 -28.26 -0.01
CA VAL A 98 -30.86 -27.09 -0.87
C VAL A 98 -31.35 -25.81 -0.19
N ASP A 99 -32.53 -25.87 0.42
CA ASP A 99 -33.13 -24.73 1.12
C ASP A 99 -32.32 -24.32 2.34
N TYR A 100 -31.90 -25.29 3.14
CA TYR A 100 -31.01 -25.10 4.27
C TYR A 100 -29.68 -24.45 3.84
N THR A 101 -29.07 -24.97 2.76
CA THR A 101 -27.82 -24.44 2.21
C THR A 101 -27.98 -23.00 1.74
N ALA A 102 -29.07 -22.69 1.03
CA ALA A 102 -29.36 -21.34 0.55
C ALA A 102 -29.52 -20.35 1.72
N GLU A 103 -30.35 -20.68 2.70
CA GLU A 103 -30.60 -19.84 3.87
C GLU A 103 -29.34 -19.58 4.68
N LYS A 104 -28.54 -20.63 4.88
CA LYS A 104 -27.26 -20.53 5.57
C LYS A 104 -26.27 -19.67 4.81
N CYS A 105 -26.16 -19.85 3.49
CA CYS A 105 -25.30 -19.04 2.63
C CYS A 105 -25.67 -17.55 2.73
N ILE A 106 -26.96 -17.22 2.61
CA ILE A 106 -27.48 -15.85 2.70
C ILE A 106 -27.08 -15.22 4.03
N LYS A 107 -27.34 -15.91 5.16
CA LYS A 107 -27.02 -15.42 6.50
C LYS A 107 -25.52 -15.12 6.67
N HIS A 108 -24.65 -16.01 6.19
CA HIS A 108 -23.21 -15.83 6.34
C HIS A 108 -22.65 -14.75 5.40
N VAL A 109 -23.12 -14.68 4.16
CA VAL A 109 -22.74 -13.63 3.21
C VAL A 109 -23.13 -12.25 3.75
N GLN A 110 -24.35 -12.08 4.27
CA GLN A 110 -24.80 -10.82 4.88
C GLN A 110 -23.89 -10.40 6.04
N ARG A 111 -23.65 -11.32 6.99
CA ARG A 111 -22.76 -11.06 8.13
C ARG A 111 -21.33 -10.71 7.71
N LEU A 112 -20.77 -11.42 6.72
CA LEU A 112 -19.42 -11.15 6.21
C LEU A 112 -19.33 -9.78 5.53
N ARG A 113 -20.37 -9.39 4.77
CA ARG A 113 -20.47 -8.06 4.15
C ARG A 113 -20.55 -6.96 5.21
N GLU A 114 -21.40 -7.11 6.22
CA GLU A 114 -21.52 -6.16 7.34
C GLU A 114 -20.17 -5.91 8.03
N MET A 115 -19.46 -6.98 8.42
CA MET A 115 -18.13 -6.87 9.04
C MET A 115 -17.08 -6.22 8.13
N ARG A 116 -17.21 -6.34 6.81
CA ARG A 116 -16.31 -5.68 5.85
C ARG A 116 -16.60 -4.17 5.76
N PHE A 117 -17.87 -3.77 5.78
CA PHE A 117 -18.26 -2.35 5.77
C PHE A 117 -17.76 -1.61 7.01
N ASP A 118 -17.88 -2.22 8.20
CA ASP A 118 -17.37 -1.63 9.45
C ASP A 118 -15.86 -1.38 9.39
N ARG A 119 -15.09 -2.36 8.87
CA ARG A 119 -13.64 -2.22 8.70
C ARG A 119 -13.26 -1.10 7.73
N ILE A 120 -13.95 -0.99 6.59
CA ILE A 120 -13.68 0.09 5.62
C ILE A 120 -13.96 1.45 6.23
N HIS A 121 -15.01 1.56 7.05
CA HIS A 121 -15.34 2.82 7.73
C HIS A 121 -14.26 3.22 8.74
N ILE A 122 -13.79 2.27 9.56
CA ILE A 122 -12.69 2.49 10.50
C ILE A 122 -11.41 2.90 9.77
N VAL A 123 -11.03 2.18 8.70
CA VAL A 123 -9.83 2.52 7.91
C VAL A 123 -9.91 3.92 7.33
N LYS A 124 -11.08 4.37 6.86
CA LYS A 124 -11.25 5.74 6.34
C LYS A 124 -11.07 6.80 7.42
N ILE A 125 -11.59 6.56 8.63
CA ILE A 125 -11.46 7.47 9.76
C ILE A 125 -10.00 7.51 10.24
N GLU A 126 -9.39 6.35 10.48
CA GLU A 126 -8.00 6.26 10.93
C GLU A 126 -7.04 6.86 9.90
N ARG A 127 -7.24 6.60 8.60
CA ARG A 127 -6.42 7.18 7.54
C ARG A 127 -6.44 8.71 7.56
N ARG A 128 -7.59 9.33 7.83
CA ARG A 128 -7.69 10.79 7.90
C ARG A 128 -6.95 11.33 9.11
N TYR A 129 -7.15 10.73 10.28
CA TYR A 129 -6.43 11.09 11.50
C TYR A 129 -4.91 10.96 11.33
N ASP A 130 -4.45 9.81 10.80
CA ASP A 130 -3.05 9.54 10.54
C ASP A 130 -2.47 10.52 9.52
N HIS A 131 -3.23 10.87 8.47
CA HIS A 131 -2.83 11.87 7.48
C HIS A 131 -2.64 13.25 8.12
N ASP A 132 -3.64 13.74 8.87
CA ASP A 132 -3.59 15.04 9.54
C ASP A 132 -2.43 15.09 10.57
N TRP A 133 -2.19 13.98 11.28
CA TRP A 133 -1.07 13.84 12.21
C TRP A 133 0.29 13.89 11.51
N MET A 134 0.47 13.15 10.40
CA MET A 134 1.70 13.18 9.62
C MET A 134 1.93 14.54 8.96
N GLU A 135 0.88 15.23 8.53
CA GLU A 135 0.97 16.59 7.98
C GLU A 135 1.46 17.58 9.05
N PHE A 136 0.94 17.49 10.27
CA PHE A 136 1.43 18.28 11.40
C PHE A 136 2.92 18.02 11.71
N LEU A 137 3.31 16.74 11.82
CA LEU A 137 4.69 16.36 12.14
C LEU A 137 5.67 16.74 11.02
N SER A 138 5.31 16.51 9.76
CA SER A 138 6.14 16.85 8.60
C SER A 138 6.38 18.35 8.49
N LYS A 139 5.32 19.15 8.68
CA LYS A 139 5.43 20.61 8.73
C LYS A 139 6.37 21.06 9.84
N ARG A 140 6.21 20.52 11.06
CA ARG A 140 7.09 20.83 12.20
C ARG A 140 8.55 20.52 11.92
N LEU A 141 8.84 19.36 11.30
CA LEU A 141 10.19 18.95 10.91
C LEU A 141 10.80 19.93 9.90
N ILE A 142 10.06 20.24 8.83
CA ILE A 142 10.51 21.12 7.75
C ILE A 142 10.75 22.53 8.28
N ASP A 143 9.79 23.10 9.02
CA ASP A 143 9.87 24.46 9.54
C ASP A 143 11.09 24.60 10.46
N LYS A 144 11.30 23.66 11.41
CA LYS A 144 12.46 23.70 12.31
C LYS A 144 13.80 23.62 11.59
N ILE A 145 13.91 22.78 10.57
CA ILE A 145 15.14 22.61 9.80
C ILE A 145 15.42 23.86 8.96
N THR A 146 14.42 24.31 8.19
CA THR A 146 14.56 25.44 7.25
C THR A 146 14.73 26.79 7.94
N GLU A 147 14.18 26.97 9.15
CA GLU A 147 14.38 28.18 9.95
C GLU A 147 15.83 28.35 10.41
N LYS A 148 16.52 27.24 10.74
CA LYS A 148 17.90 27.29 11.28
C LYS A 148 18.98 27.02 10.25
N LEU A 149 18.66 26.39 9.11
CA LEU A 149 19.61 26.04 8.08
C LEU A 149 19.30 26.75 6.77
N PRO A 150 20.21 27.62 6.27
CA PRO A 150 20.08 28.16 4.92
C PRO A 150 20.36 27.08 3.87
N CYS A 151 19.96 27.33 2.63
CA CYS A 151 20.26 26.48 1.46
C CYS A 151 19.78 25.02 1.64
N VAL A 152 18.58 24.85 2.19
CA VAL A 152 17.86 23.57 2.25
C VAL A 152 16.73 23.60 1.23
N VAL A 153 16.64 22.58 0.39
CA VAL A 153 15.63 22.47 -0.66
C VAL A 153 14.74 21.27 -0.38
N ARG A 154 13.41 21.47 -0.41
CA ARG A 154 12.45 20.37 -0.36
C ARG A 154 12.27 19.78 -1.75
N ASN A 155 12.48 18.48 -1.87
CA ASN A 155 12.29 17.75 -3.12
C ASN A 155 10.84 17.27 -3.25
N GLY A 156 10.20 17.58 -4.37
CA GLY A 156 8.81 17.23 -4.68
C GLY A 156 7.82 18.40 -4.58
N ASP A 157 6.61 18.22 -5.11
CA ASP A 157 5.55 19.24 -5.14
C ASP A 157 4.95 19.48 -3.74
N PRO A 158 5.01 20.71 -3.17
CA PRO A 158 4.42 21.00 -1.86
C PRO A 158 2.93 20.64 -1.71
N ASN A 159 2.16 20.68 -2.81
CA ASN A 159 0.72 20.44 -2.79
C ASN A 159 0.34 18.98 -3.06
N SER A 160 1.18 18.24 -3.78
CA SER A 160 0.91 16.86 -4.23
C SER A 160 1.94 15.87 -3.67
N THR A 161 2.09 15.85 -2.34
CA THR A 161 3.00 14.91 -1.65
C THR A 161 2.31 14.10 -0.57
N TYR A 162 2.83 12.91 -0.30
CA TYR A 162 2.52 12.17 0.92
C TYR A 162 3.26 12.78 2.12
N PRO A 163 2.55 13.23 3.18
CA PRO A 163 3.17 13.95 4.30
C PRO A 163 4.14 13.07 5.12
N GLY A 164 3.95 11.75 5.13
CA GLY A 164 4.84 10.83 5.83
C GLY A 164 6.21 10.63 5.16
N CYS A 165 6.45 11.22 3.99
CA CYS A 165 7.72 11.13 3.27
C CYS A 165 8.26 12.53 2.97
N VAL A 166 9.18 13.01 3.81
CA VAL A 166 9.83 14.31 3.64
C VAL A 166 11.22 14.09 3.05
N ASN A 167 11.49 14.65 1.88
CA ASN A 167 12.80 14.58 1.22
C ASN A 167 13.41 15.99 1.14
N LEU A 168 14.56 16.18 1.78
CA LEU A 168 15.28 17.45 1.83
C LEU A 168 16.71 17.28 1.30
N SER A 169 17.13 18.19 0.43
CA SER A 169 18.52 18.32 -0.01
C SER A 169 19.23 19.42 0.78
N PHE A 170 20.42 19.11 1.28
CA PHE A 170 21.24 20.00 2.09
C PHE A 170 22.47 20.45 1.31
N ALA A 171 22.41 21.65 0.71
CA ALA A 171 23.54 22.14 -0.08
C ALA A 171 24.83 22.21 0.75
N TYR A 172 25.96 21.94 0.09
CA TYR A 172 27.33 21.97 0.63
C TYR A 172 27.65 20.89 1.67
N VAL A 173 26.80 19.87 1.78
CA VAL A 173 26.97 18.71 2.67
C VAL A 173 26.84 17.43 1.85
N GLU A 174 27.71 16.47 2.10
CA GLU A 174 27.61 15.14 1.50
C GLU A 174 26.56 14.29 2.25
N GLY A 175 25.62 13.69 1.51
CA GLY A 175 24.52 12.93 2.08
C GLY A 175 24.95 11.69 2.87
N GLU A 176 25.99 10.98 2.42
CA GLU A 176 26.53 9.82 3.15
C GLU A 176 27.11 10.21 4.50
N SER A 177 27.91 11.28 4.55
CA SER A 177 28.47 11.84 5.78
C SER A 177 27.36 12.24 6.77
N LEU A 178 26.28 12.85 6.29
CA LEU A 178 25.13 13.20 7.12
C LEU A 178 24.35 11.96 7.62
N LEU A 179 24.19 10.95 6.77
CA LEU A 179 23.55 9.69 7.14
C LEU A 179 24.35 8.95 8.24
N MET A 180 25.68 8.90 8.11
CA MET A 180 26.57 8.32 9.13
C MET A 180 26.51 9.09 10.46
N ALA A 181 26.38 10.41 10.41
CA ALA A 181 26.22 11.24 11.60
C ALA A 181 24.87 11.02 12.30
N MET A 182 23.83 10.66 11.54
CA MET A 182 22.46 10.43 12.00
C MET A 182 22.15 8.96 12.32
N LYS A 183 23.15 8.14 12.65
CA LYS A 183 23.00 6.67 12.87
C LYS A 183 21.94 6.23 13.89
N ASP A 184 21.56 7.10 14.83
CA ASP A 184 20.55 6.77 15.86
C ASP A 184 19.11 7.11 15.39
N VAL A 185 18.94 7.58 14.15
CA VAL A 185 17.63 7.83 13.52
C VAL A 185 17.57 7.02 12.23
N ALA A 186 16.50 6.24 12.06
CA ALA A 186 16.29 5.46 10.84
C ALA A 186 15.94 6.38 9.66
N LEU A 187 16.95 6.72 8.85
CA LEU A 187 16.84 7.58 7.67
C LEU A 187 17.29 6.85 6.41
N SER A 188 17.00 7.42 5.25
CA SER A 188 17.51 6.93 3.97
C SER A 188 18.10 8.08 3.15
N SER A 189 19.22 7.83 2.48
CA SER A 189 19.79 8.72 1.47
C SER A 189 19.38 8.22 0.08
N GLY A 190 18.91 9.11 -0.80
CA GLY A 190 18.55 8.76 -2.19
C GLY A 190 17.41 7.76 -2.37
N SER A 191 16.98 7.57 -3.62
CA SER A 191 15.79 6.79 -4.01
C SER A 191 15.90 5.26 -3.86
N ALA A 192 17.06 4.73 -3.48
CA ALA A 192 17.25 3.31 -3.29
C ALA A 192 18.20 3.08 -2.13
N CYS A 193 17.77 2.26 -1.17
CA CYS A 193 18.67 1.65 -0.20
C CYS A 193 19.81 0.96 -0.98
N THR A 194 21.00 1.54 -0.96
CA THR A 194 22.28 0.89 -1.28
C THR A 194 22.31 0.07 -2.57
N SER A 195 22.44 0.70 -3.73
CA SER A 195 23.25 0.10 -4.81
C SER A 195 24.67 0.60 -4.65
N ALA A 196 25.67 -0.27 -4.74
CA ALA A 196 27.09 0.01 -4.55
C ALA A 196 27.71 1.02 -5.56
N SER A 197 26.88 1.76 -6.28
CA SER A 197 27.24 2.78 -7.24
C SER A 197 27.13 4.15 -6.57
N LEU A 198 28.19 4.95 -6.69
CA LEU A 198 28.26 6.34 -6.23
C LEU A 198 27.35 7.28 -7.05
N GLU A 199 26.35 6.75 -7.73
CA GLU A 199 25.52 7.48 -8.69
C GLU A 199 24.35 8.18 -7.99
N PRO A 200 24.03 9.41 -8.40
CA PRO A 200 22.93 10.18 -7.82
C PRO A 200 21.58 9.52 -8.10
N SER A 201 20.60 9.81 -7.23
CA SER A 201 19.23 9.30 -7.38
C SER A 201 18.66 9.58 -8.77
N TYR A 202 18.30 8.52 -9.49
CA TYR A 202 17.66 8.62 -10.80
C TYR A 202 16.32 9.38 -10.74
N VAL A 203 15.60 9.31 -9.60
CA VAL A 203 14.37 10.07 -9.36
C VAL A 203 14.65 11.56 -9.23
N LEU A 204 15.68 11.93 -8.46
CA LEU A 204 16.05 13.35 -8.30
C LEU A 204 16.56 13.94 -9.62
N ARG A 205 17.32 13.18 -10.40
CA ARG A 205 17.69 13.56 -11.77
C ARG A 205 16.48 13.75 -12.68
N ALA A 206 15.48 12.88 -12.59
CA ALA A 206 14.27 12.97 -13.41
C ALA A 206 13.41 14.21 -13.08
N ILE A 207 13.40 14.66 -11.83
CA ILE A 207 12.71 15.91 -11.44
C ILE A 207 13.57 17.17 -11.70
N GLY A 208 14.78 17.01 -12.24
CA GLY A 208 15.68 18.12 -12.59
C GLY A 208 16.46 18.72 -11.42
N ALA A 209 16.67 17.96 -10.34
CA ALA A 209 17.58 18.40 -9.28
C ALA A 209 19.04 18.41 -9.80
N ASP A 210 19.79 19.46 -9.44
CA ASP A 210 21.23 19.52 -9.70
C ASP A 210 21.93 18.30 -9.09
N GLU A 211 22.97 17.80 -9.75
CA GLU A 211 23.64 16.55 -9.39
C GLU A 211 24.19 16.57 -7.95
N ASP A 212 24.79 17.69 -7.55
CA ASP A 212 25.28 17.93 -6.19
C ASP A 212 24.16 17.93 -5.14
N LEU A 213 22.97 18.45 -5.52
CA LEU A 213 21.79 18.44 -4.64
C LEU A 213 21.18 17.04 -4.52
N ALA A 214 21.33 16.20 -5.54
CA ALA A 214 20.86 14.82 -5.49
C ALA A 214 21.70 13.97 -4.51
N HIS A 215 23.02 14.19 -4.46
CA HIS A 215 23.94 13.51 -3.52
C HIS A 215 23.78 13.94 -2.06
N SER A 216 23.17 15.10 -1.82
CA SER A 216 22.96 15.68 -0.50
C SER A 216 21.53 15.51 0.03
N SER A 217 20.75 14.61 -0.59
CA SER A 217 19.35 14.37 -0.26
C SER A 217 19.16 13.33 0.85
N ILE A 218 18.35 13.67 1.85
CA ILE A 218 17.93 12.76 2.92
C ILE A 218 16.40 12.68 2.95
N ARG A 219 15.90 11.45 3.04
CA ARG A 219 14.49 11.14 3.19
C ARG A 219 14.18 10.72 4.62
N PHE A 220 13.28 11.49 5.24
CA PHE A 220 12.69 11.26 6.55
C PHE A 220 11.34 10.56 6.39
N GLY A 221 11.20 9.40 7.02
CA GLY A 221 9.94 8.66 7.09
C GLY A 221 9.23 8.96 8.41
N LEU A 222 8.00 9.44 8.33
CA LEU A 222 7.11 9.64 9.48
C LEU A 222 5.95 8.65 9.38
N GLY A 223 5.57 8.08 10.52
CA GLY A 223 4.50 7.10 10.60
C GLY A 223 3.52 7.40 11.73
N ARG A 224 2.51 6.54 11.86
CA ARG A 224 1.46 6.64 12.89
C ARG A 224 2.00 6.72 14.32
N PHE A 225 3.14 6.09 14.58
CA PHE A 225 3.73 6.00 15.92
C PHE A 225 4.84 7.03 16.17
N THR A 226 5.17 7.85 15.17
CA THR A 226 6.19 8.89 15.34
C THR A 226 5.70 9.96 16.31
N THR A 227 6.52 10.31 17.29
CA THR A 227 6.17 11.32 18.30
C THR A 227 6.74 12.70 17.99
N ILE A 228 6.20 13.73 18.65
CA ILE A 228 6.69 15.10 18.52
C ILE A 228 8.14 15.20 19.01
N GLU A 229 8.47 14.48 20.09
CA GLU A 229 9.79 14.45 20.69
C GLU A 229 10.82 13.83 19.75
N GLU A 230 10.46 12.74 19.05
CA GLU A 230 11.31 12.12 18.05
C GLU A 230 11.58 13.05 16.87
N VAL A 231 10.55 13.78 16.40
CA VAL A 231 10.69 14.79 15.34
C VAL A 231 11.60 15.92 15.79
N ASP A 232 11.42 16.42 17.00
CA ASP A 232 12.21 17.51 17.57
C ASP A 232 13.68 17.10 17.75
N TYR A 233 13.90 15.92 18.32
CA TYR A 233 15.24 15.34 18.46
C TYR A 233 15.93 15.17 17.11
N THR A 234 15.21 14.63 16.12
CA THR A 234 15.73 14.43 14.77
C THR A 234 16.09 15.76 14.10
N ALA A 235 15.23 16.78 14.21
CA ALA A 235 15.48 18.11 13.67
C ALA A 235 16.72 18.74 14.30
N GLU A 236 16.82 18.78 15.63
CA GLU A 236 17.95 19.38 16.34
C GLU A 236 19.28 18.69 16.01
N LYS A 237 19.26 17.36 15.93
CA LYS A 237 20.43 16.57 15.58
C LYS A 237 20.86 16.79 14.14
N CYS A 238 19.90 16.82 13.20
CA CYS A 238 20.16 17.14 11.80
C CYS A 238 20.80 18.52 11.66
N ILE A 239 20.24 19.55 12.31
CA ILE A 239 20.75 20.92 12.29
C ILE A 239 22.20 20.97 12.79
N LYS A 240 22.47 20.34 13.93
CA LYS A 240 23.82 20.28 14.52
C LYS A 240 24.84 19.61 13.59
N HIS A 241 24.48 18.50 12.95
CA HIS A 241 25.40 17.78 12.08
C HIS A 241 25.61 18.49 10.73
N VAL A 242 24.56 19.07 10.14
CA VAL A 242 24.70 19.87 8.92
C VAL A 242 25.61 21.08 9.15
N GLN A 243 25.45 21.80 10.27
CA GLN A 243 26.32 22.92 10.62
C GLN A 243 27.79 22.47 10.73
N ARG A 244 28.04 21.39 11.48
CA ARG A 244 29.39 20.83 11.63
C ARG A 244 30.01 20.37 10.31
N LEU A 245 29.23 19.74 9.43
CA LEU A 245 29.71 19.30 8.11
C LEU A 245 30.01 20.50 7.20
N ARG A 246 29.21 21.57 7.29
CA ARG A 246 29.46 22.83 6.57
C ARG A 246 30.72 23.54 7.05
N GLU A 247 31.03 23.53 8.34
CA GLU A 247 32.29 24.07 8.89
C GLU A 247 33.54 23.39 8.33
N MET A 248 33.43 22.14 7.87
CA MET A 248 34.54 21.39 7.27
C MET A 248 34.51 21.38 5.74
N SER A 249 33.49 22.01 5.13
CA SER A 249 33.25 21.97 3.68
C SER A 249 33.91 23.16 2.99
N PRO A 250 34.90 22.97 2.12
CA PRO A 250 35.52 24.08 1.37
C PRO A 250 34.52 24.76 0.42
N LEU A 251 33.51 24.03 -0.06
CA LEU A 251 32.43 24.58 -0.88
C LEU A 251 31.55 25.56 -0.09
N TRP A 252 31.37 25.33 1.21
CA TRP A 252 30.64 26.23 2.09
C TRP A 252 31.40 27.52 2.35
N GLU A 253 32.73 27.43 2.57
CA GLU A 253 33.60 28.59 2.73
C GLU A 253 33.58 29.48 1.48
N MET A 254 33.74 28.90 0.29
CA MET A 254 33.64 29.62 -0.99
C MET A 254 32.27 30.29 -1.19
N TYR A 255 31.18 29.62 -0.78
CA TYR A 255 29.84 30.20 -0.83
C TYR A 255 29.69 31.39 0.12
N GLN A 256 30.25 31.32 1.33
CA GLN A 256 30.23 32.43 2.29
C GLN A 256 31.05 33.63 1.81
N GLU A 257 32.13 33.39 1.07
CA GLU A 257 32.93 34.43 0.40
C GLU A 257 32.24 35.03 -0.84
N GLY A 258 31.09 34.50 -1.25
CA GLY A 258 30.31 34.98 -2.39
C GLY A 258 30.84 34.51 -3.75
N ILE A 259 31.67 33.47 -3.77
CA ILE A 259 32.22 32.89 -5.00
C ILE A 259 31.15 32.04 -5.68
N ASP A 260 30.88 32.30 -6.97
CA ASP A 260 29.98 31.47 -7.76
C ASP A 260 30.67 30.16 -8.14
N LEU A 261 30.25 29.05 -7.53
CA LEU A 261 30.79 27.71 -7.77
C LEU A 261 30.60 27.24 -9.23
N LYS A 262 29.61 27.78 -9.96
CA LYS A 262 29.38 27.47 -11.38
C LYS A 262 30.43 28.12 -12.29
N SER A 263 31.15 29.12 -11.79
CA SER A 263 32.23 29.80 -12.53
C SER A 263 33.59 29.08 -12.40
N ILE A 264 33.71 28.13 -11.49
CA ILE A 264 34.94 27.38 -11.23
C ILE A 264 35.05 26.22 -12.24
N LYS A 265 36.18 26.14 -12.94
CA LYS A 265 36.48 24.99 -13.81
C LYS A 265 36.98 23.83 -12.97
N TRP A 266 36.07 22.92 -12.63
CA TRP A 266 36.39 21.67 -11.95
C TRP A 266 37.09 20.70 -12.91
N THR A 267 38.19 20.09 -12.49
CA THR A 267 38.76 18.91 -13.15
C THR A 267 37.87 17.72 -12.85
N GLN A 268 37.11 17.24 -13.85
CA GLN A 268 36.42 15.96 -13.78
C GLN A 268 37.47 14.84 -13.75
N HIS A 269 37.43 14.00 -12.71
CA HIS A 269 38.16 12.73 -12.65
C HIS A 269 37.20 11.57 -12.86
#